data_AF-A0A0F9NYF4-F1
#
_entry.id   AF-A0A0F9NYF4-F1
#
_cell.length_a   1.000
_cell.length_b   1.000
_cell.length_c   1.000
_cell.angle_alpha   90.00
_cell.angle_beta   90.00
_cell.angle_gamma   90.00
#
_symmetry.space_group_name_H-M   'P 1'
#
loop_
_entity.id
_entity.type
_entity.pdbx_description
1 polymer ?
#
loop_
_entity_poly.entity_id
_entity_poly.type
_entity_poly.pdbx_seq_one_letter_code
_entity_poly.pdbx_strand_id
1 'polypeptide(L)'
;MGHFRGTLQGNRGGASRLGTKGGGLHVTAASWEGAVSVRLWHDSEAGVDMAGVALTRHCGAGTYKPLYHGPVSGKEEGTGDGDA
;
A
#
# COMPACT_ATOMS: atom_id res chain seq x y z
N MET A 1 -15.50 -11.14 1.47
CA MET A 1 -14.35 -11.97 1.88
C MET A 1 -13.09 -11.10 1.93
N GLY A 2 -12.12 -11.44 2.77
CA GLY A 2 -10.87 -10.68 2.87
C GLY A 2 -10.03 -10.83 1.61
N HIS A 3 -9.56 -9.70 1.06
CA HIS A 3 -8.75 -9.65 -0.16
C HIS A 3 -7.34 -9.12 0.16
N PHE A 4 -7.27 -8.08 1.00
CA PHE A 4 -6.01 -7.52 1.48
C PHE A 4 -5.81 -7.86 2.96
N ARG A 5 -4.54 -8.00 3.38
CA ARG A 5 -4.18 -8.21 4.78
C ARG A 5 -3.05 -7.29 5.18
N GLY A 6 -3.28 -6.50 6.23
CA GLY A 6 -2.26 -5.69 6.88
C GLY A 6 -1.92 -6.28 8.24
N THR A 7 -0.63 -6.26 8.57
CA THR A 7 -0.12 -6.63 9.89
C THR A 7 0.63 -5.45 10.48
N LEU A 8 0.50 -5.25 11.78
CA LEU A 8 1.23 -4.25 12.55
C LEU A 8 1.83 -4.94 13.77
N GLN A 9 3.12 -4.76 13.99
CA GLN A 9 3.84 -5.29 15.14
C GLN A 9 4.56 -4.15 15.85
N GLY A 10 4.41 -4.07 17.17
CA GLY A 10 5.16 -3.14 18.01
C GLY A 10 5.27 -3.62 19.44
N ASN A 11 5.73 -2.76 20.34
CA ASN A 11 5.94 -3.10 21.76
C ASN A 11 4.65 -3.48 22.52
N ARG A 12 3.47 -3.19 21.94
CA ARG A 12 2.16 -3.58 22.47
C ARG A 12 1.60 -4.85 21.83
N GLY A 13 2.44 -5.61 21.14
CA GLY A 13 2.06 -6.84 20.44
C GLY A 13 1.68 -6.62 18.97
N GLY A 14 1.06 -7.65 18.40
CA GLY A 14 0.69 -7.71 17.00
C GLY A 14 -0.81 -7.51 16.77
N ALA A 15 -1.17 -6.79 15.71
CA ALA A 15 -2.54 -6.66 15.23
C ALA A 15 -2.59 -6.95 13.73
N SER A 16 -3.72 -7.49 13.26
CA SER A 16 -4.00 -7.60 11.83
C SER A 16 -5.38 -7.06 11.48
N ARG A 17 -5.51 -6.53 10.27
CA ARG A 17 -6.76 -6.05 9.69
C ARG A 17 -6.87 -6.51 8.25
N LEU A 18 -8.10 -6.76 7.82
CA LEU A 18 -8.41 -7.19 6.46
C LEU A 18 -9.04 -6.03 5.68
N GLY A 19 -8.68 -5.94 4.41
CA GLY A 19 -9.34 -5.12 3.42
C GLY A 19 -10.19 -5.99 2.49
N THR A 20 -11.22 -5.41 1.90
CA THR A 20 -12.05 -6.10 0.88
C THR A 20 -11.62 -5.65 -0.51
N LYS A 21 -11.98 -6.42 -1.53
CA LYS A 21 -11.68 -6.09 -2.93
C LYS A 21 -12.20 -4.68 -3.33
N GLY A 22 -13.41 -4.33 -2.90
CA GLY A 22 -14.02 -3.02 -3.18
C GLY A 22 -13.61 -1.90 -2.22
N GLY A 23 -13.17 -2.22 -1.00
CA GLY A 23 -12.80 -1.23 0.03
C GLY A 23 -11.30 -0.94 0.11
N GLY A 24 -10.47 -1.85 -0.41
CA GLY A 24 -9.03 -1.75 -0.27
C GLY A 24 -8.55 -1.95 1.17
N LEU A 25 -7.31 -1.53 1.42
CA LEU A 25 -6.72 -1.45 2.76
C LEU A 25 -5.83 -0.21 2.86
N HIS A 26 -5.96 0.55 3.95
CA HIS A 26 -5.12 1.71 4.21
C HIS A 26 -4.42 1.55 5.55
N VAL A 27 -3.10 1.65 5.54
CA VAL A 27 -2.24 1.55 6.73
C VAL A 27 -1.34 2.78 6.79
N THR A 28 -1.18 3.33 8.00
CA THR A 28 -0.28 4.46 8.25
C THR A 28 0.62 4.14 9.43
N ALA A 29 1.93 4.31 9.26
CA ALA A 29 2.92 4.26 10.33
C ALA A 29 3.49 5.67 10.52
N ALA A 30 3.47 6.18 11.76
CA ALA A 30 3.81 7.57 12.05
C ALA A 30 4.90 7.70 13.11
N SER A 31 5.65 8.80 13.04
CA SER A 31 6.59 9.30 14.04
C SER A 31 6.39 10.80 14.23
N TRP A 32 7.20 11.43 15.08
CA TRP A 32 7.21 12.89 15.24
C TRP A 32 7.70 13.65 14.00
N GLU A 33 8.39 12.99 13.08
CA GLU A 33 8.92 13.60 11.85
C GLU A 33 7.94 13.52 10.67
N GLY A 34 6.83 12.80 10.81
CA GLY A 34 5.85 12.57 9.75
C GLY A 34 5.33 11.13 9.74
N ALA A 35 4.82 10.67 8.60
CA ALA A 35 4.28 9.32 8.47
C ALA A 35 4.50 8.72 7.09
N VAL A 36 4.49 7.39 7.02
CA VAL A 36 4.40 6.61 5.79
C VAL A 36 3.00 6.02 5.69
N SER A 37 2.36 6.24 4.55
CA SER A 37 1.03 5.73 4.23
C SER A 37 1.12 4.72 3.10
N VAL A 38 0.45 3.58 3.26
CA VAL A 38 0.29 2.53 2.25
C VAL A 38 -1.20 2.34 1.98
N ARG A 39 -1.60 2.51 0.72
CA ARG A 39 -2.95 2.22 0.24
C ARG A 39 -2.89 1.04 -0.73
N LEU A 40 -3.69 0.02 -0.48
CA LEU A 40 -3.92 -1.10 -1.39
C LEU A 40 -5.34 -1.00 -1.97
N TRP A 41 -5.47 -1.24 -3.27
CA TRP A 41 -6.76 -1.33 -3.95
C TRP A 41 -6.70 -2.36 -5.07
N HIS A 42 -7.86 -2.87 -5.48
CA HIS A 42 -7.95 -3.71 -6.67
C HIS A 42 -8.33 -2.82 -7.86
N ASP A 43 -7.54 -2.86 -8.92
CA ASP A 43 -7.91 -2.29 -10.20
C ASP A 43 -8.79 -3.31 -10.94
N SER A 44 -10.09 -3.02 -11.05
CA SER A 44 -11.04 -3.92 -11.69
C SER A 44 -10.90 -3.99 -13.21
N GLU A 45 -10.34 -2.95 -13.85
CA GLU A 45 -10.16 -2.90 -15.29
C GLU A 45 -8.95 -3.72 -15.71
N ALA A 46 -7.82 -3.53 -15.01
CA ALA A 46 -6.60 -4.30 -15.25
C ALA A 46 -6.61 -5.68 -14.55
N GLY A 47 -7.53 -5.90 -13.61
CA GLY A 47 -7.65 -7.16 -12.87
C GLY A 47 -6.49 -7.43 -11.91
N VAL A 48 -5.74 -6.39 -11.52
CA VAL A 48 -4.54 -6.48 -10.69
C VAL A 48 -4.71 -5.73 -9.38
N ASP A 49 -3.96 -6.17 -8.37
CA ASP A 49 -3.88 -5.47 -7.09
C ASP A 49 -2.79 -4.41 -7.15
N MET A 50 -3.13 -3.20 -6.70
CA MET A 50 -2.30 -2.01 -6.81
C MET A 50 -1.95 -1.47 -5.41
N ALA A 51 -0.79 -0.84 -5.32
CA ALA A 51 -0.31 -0.16 -4.13
C ALA A 51 0.12 1.28 -4.43
N GLY A 52 -0.13 2.14 -3.45
CA GLY A 52 0.35 3.50 -3.40
C GLY A 52 1.06 3.70 -2.07
N VAL A 53 2.32 4.11 -2.12
CA VAL A 53 3.14 4.39 -0.94
C VAL A 53 3.59 5.85 -0.98
N ALA A 54 3.42 6.56 0.13
CA ALA A 54 3.82 7.96 0.21
C ALA A 54 4.30 8.33 1.61
N LEU A 55 5.25 9.27 1.68
CA LEU A 55 5.42 10.10 2.86
C LEU A 55 4.21 11.02 2.98
N THR A 56 3.72 11.21 4.20
CA THR A 56 2.57 12.02 4.55
C THR A 56 2.85 12.82 5.82
N ARG A 57 2.10 13.91 6.00
CA ARG A 57 2.20 14.71 7.23
C ARG A 57 1.52 14.04 8.40
N HIS A 58 2.10 14.17 9.58
CA HIS A 58 1.51 13.74 10.85
C HIS A 58 1.78 14.80 11.92
N CYS A 59 0.74 15.24 12.64
CA CYS A 59 0.85 16.25 13.70
C CYS A 59 1.59 17.55 13.29
N GLY A 60 1.40 17.99 12.04
CA GLY A 60 2.05 19.20 11.51
C GLY A 60 3.49 18.99 11.01
N ALA A 61 4.09 17.82 11.24
CA ALA A 61 5.43 17.47 10.77
C ALA A 61 5.41 16.63 9.48
N GLY A 62 6.54 16.62 8.77
CA GLY A 62 6.75 15.85 7.55
C GLY A 62 6.31 16.55 6.26
N THR A 63 6.31 15.78 5.17
CA THR A 63 5.90 16.26 3.84
C THR A 63 5.05 15.23 3.12
N TYR A 64 4.37 15.66 2.06
CA TYR A 64 3.77 14.73 1.10
C TYR A 64 4.78 14.42 0.00
N LYS A 65 5.13 13.15 -0.17
CA LYS A 65 5.98 12.68 -1.27
C LYS A 65 5.57 11.27 -1.68
N PRO A 66 5.03 11.07 -2.90
CA PRO A 66 4.83 9.72 -3.45
C PRO A 66 6.17 8.98 -3.56
N LEU A 67 6.18 7.73 -3.15
CA LEU A 67 7.33 6.84 -3.20
C LEU A 67 7.10 5.67 -4.17
N TYR A 68 5.86 5.21 -4.29
CA TYR A 68 5.49 4.11 -5.17
C TYR A 68 4.03 4.24 -5.61
N HIS A 69 3.76 3.85 -6.86
CA HIS A 69 2.41 3.69 -7.40
C HIS A 69 2.44 2.63 -8.50
N GLY A 70 1.84 1.46 -8.26
CA GLY A 70 1.88 0.36 -9.23
C GLY A 70 1.39 -0.98 -8.68
N PRO A 71 1.54 -2.07 -9.45
CA PRO A 71 1.09 -3.40 -9.05
C PRO A 71 1.79 -3.92 -7.80
N VAL A 72 1.03 -4.42 -6.83
CA VAL A 72 1.55 -5.06 -5.60
C VAL A 72 2.52 -6.21 -5.92
N SER A 73 2.32 -6.86 -7.08
CA SER A 73 3.18 -7.94 -7.56
C SER A 73 4.60 -7.51 -7.92
N GLY A 74 4.86 -6.21 -8.09
CA GLY A 74 6.13 -5.69 -8.56
C GLY A 74 6.41 -5.95 -10.04
N LYS A 75 5.46 -6.55 -10.78
CA LYS A 75 5.58 -6.71 -12.23
C LYS A 75 5.29 -5.35 -12.88
N GLU A 76 6.24 -4.88 -13.69
CA GLU A 76 5.98 -3.75 -14.59
C GLU A 76 4.90 -4.16 -15.61
N GLU A 77 4.03 -3.22 -16.01
CA GLU A 77 3.07 -3.46 -17.09
C GLU A 77 3.84 -3.75 -18.39
N GLY A 78 4.05 -5.03 -18.67
CA GLY A 78 4.43 -5.56 -19.97
C GLY A 78 5.69 -4.97 -20.62
N THR A 79 6.88 -5.35 -20.14
CA THR A 79 7.93 -5.69 -21.12
C THR A 79 7.60 -7.11 -21.59
N GLY A 80 6.96 -7.21 -22.77
CA GLY A 80 6.80 -8.49 -23.44
C GLY A 80 8.17 -9.02 -23.82
N ASP A 81 8.69 -9.97 -23.05
CA ASP A 81 9.82 -10.78 -23.49
C ASP A 81 9.33 -11.71 -24.59
N GLY A 82 9.68 -11.34 -25.82
CA GLY A 82 9.54 -12.17 -26.99
C GLY A 82 10.42 -13.40 -26.86
N ASP A 83 9.81 -14.54 -27.14
CA ASP A 83 10.46 -15.81 -27.46
C ASP A 83 11.51 -15.57 -28.56
N ALA A 84 12.77 -15.92 -28.28
CA ALA A 84 13.84 -16.07 -29.27
C ALA A 84 14.72 -17.26 -28.90
#